data_AF-A0A7H0HAS6-F1
#
_entry.id   AF-A0A7H0HAS6-F1
#
_cell.length_a   1.000
_cell.length_b   1.000
_cell.length_c   1.000
_cell.angle_alpha   90.00
_cell.angle_beta   90.00
_cell.angle_gamma   90.00
#
_symmetry.space_group_name_H-M   'P 1'
#
loop_
_entity.id
_entity.type
_entity.pdbx_description
1 polymer ?
#
loop_
_entity_poly.entity_id
_entity_poly.type
_entity_poly.pdbx_seq_one_letter_code
_entity_poly.pdbx_strand_id
1 'polypeptide(L)'
;MAEGPNVLVRDGRLLMIYSGSTVGDSYTTGLATATAGRGVDLTDPAAWTRLNYPIQKSGPFNGQWQLGTGHGMWSHDEDDNPLYVFHARADHRGLSGRDTFVRRVHFAADGMPVFDMTADEEVAPSLRAVTVAVVVR
;
A
#
# COMPACT_ATOMS: atom_id res chain seq x y z
N MET A 1 -9.11 -17.62 3.27
CA MET A 1 -7.87 -17.89 2.52
C MET A 1 -6.98 -16.67 2.62
N ALA A 2 -5.67 -16.85 2.78
CA ALA A 2 -4.68 -15.79 2.75
C ALA A 2 -3.59 -16.17 1.74
N GLU A 3 -3.17 -15.26 0.88
CA GLU A 3 -2.22 -15.51 -0.22
C GLU A 3 -1.42 -14.25 -0.59
N GLY A 4 -0.50 -14.40 -1.55
CA GLY A 4 0.29 -13.30 -2.11
C GLY A 4 1.04 -12.45 -1.07
N PRO A 5 1.81 -13.06 -0.14
CA PRO A 5 2.53 -12.29 0.87
C PRO A 5 3.71 -11.53 0.25
N ASN A 6 3.93 -10.30 0.70
CA ASN A 6 5.14 -9.52 0.38
C ASN A 6 5.52 -8.65 1.58
N VAL A 7 6.82 -8.44 1.83
CA VAL A 7 7.31 -7.87 3.08
C VAL A 7 8.24 -6.69 2.83
N LEU A 8 8.01 -5.60 3.55
CA LEU A 8 8.92 -4.46 3.66
C LEU A 8 9.53 -4.43 5.06
N VAL A 9 10.85 -4.22 5.15
CA VAL A 9 11.53 -3.92 6.41
C VAL A 9 11.66 -2.42 6.53
N ARG A 10 11.12 -1.82 7.59
CA ARG A 10 11.19 -0.38 7.83
C ARG A 10 11.14 -0.07 9.32
N ASP A 11 12.01 0.83 9.77
CA ASP A 11 12.01 1.39 11.13
C ASP A 11 11.93 0.31 12.24
N GLY A 12 12.70 -0.78 12.07
CA GLY A 12 12.71 -1.90 13.02
C GLY A 12 11.47 -2.80 12.97
N ARG A 13 10.63 -2.69 11.93
CA ARG A 13 9.40 -3.46 11.75
C ARG A 13 9.35 -4.16 10.39
N LEU A 14 8.77 -5.34 10.37
CA LEU A 14 8.34 -6.05 9.17
C LEU A 14 6.89 -5.67 8.87
N LEU A 15 6.62 -5.26 7.63
CA LEU A 15 5.30 -4.92 7.12
C LEU A 15 4.93 -5.94 6.03
N MET A 16 4.27 -7.03 6.43
CA MET A 16 3.82 -8.07 5.52
C MET A 16 2.41 -7.78 5.03
N ILE A 17 2.29 -7.36 3.77
CA ILE A 17 1.01 -7.35 3.08
C ILE A 17 0.66 -8.76 2.64
N TYR A 18 -0.63 -9.08 2.67
CA TYR A 18 -1.18 -10.33 2.14
C TYR A 18 -2.59 -10.07 1.66
N SER A 19 -3.09 -10.92 0.76
CA SER A 19 -4.46 -10.80 0.25
C SER A 19 -5.37 -11.86 0.84
N GLY A 20 -6.64 -11.50 1.03
CA GLY A 20 -7.68 -12.37 1.55
C GLY A 20 -8.96 -12.31 0.73
N SER A 21 -9.92 -13.14 1.12
CA SER A 21 -11.16 -13.42 0.38
C SER A 21 -10.94 -14.12 -0.96
N THR A 22 -12.01 -14.28 -1.75
CA THR A 22 -11.97 -14.84 -3.10
C THR A 22 -11.48 -13.79 -4.09
N VAL A 23 -10.70 -14.19 -5.09
CA VAL A 23 -10.34 -13.31 -6.21
C VAL A 23 -11.62 -12.84 -6.92
N GLY A 24 -11.86 -11.53 -6.85
CA GLY A 24 -13.10 -10.87 -7.26
C GLY A 24 -13.29 -9.59 -6.47
N ASP A 25 -14.48 -9.02 -6.48
CA ASP A 25 -14.72 -7.68 -5.91
C ASP A 25 -14.63 -7.66 -4.37
N SER A 26 -14.57 -8.82 -3.71
CA SER A 26 -14.32 -8.93 -2.27
C SER A 26 -12.84 -9.17 -1.92
N TYR A 27 -11.98 -9.33 -2.92
CA TYR A 27 -10.53 -9.48 -2.73
C TYR A 27 -9.96 -8.23 -2.09
N THR A 28 -9.13 -8.42 -1.07
CA THR A 28 -8.73 -7.34 -0.18
C THR A 28 -7.34 -7.58 0.37
N THR A 29 -6.64 -6.51 0.72
CA THR A 29 -5.29 -6.57 1.28
C THR A 29 -5.35 -6.36 2.79
N GLY A 30 -4.71 -7.27 3.53
CA GLY A 30 -4.44 -7.15 4.97
C GLY A 30 -2.97 -6.82 5.23
N LEU A 31 -2.66 -6.54 6.49
CA LEU A 31 -1.30 -6.28 6.97
C LEU A 31 -1.03 -7.09 8.23
N ALA A 32 0.09 -7.81 8.23
CA ALA A 32 0.70 -8.40 9.41
C ALA A 32 2.02 -7.68 9.69
N THR A 33 2.33 -7.49 10.97
CA THR A 33 3.56 -6.83 11.40
C THR A 33 4.31 -7.66 12.42
N ALA A 34 5.63 -7.58 12.41
CA ALA A 34 6.50 -8.20 13.38
C ALA A 34 7.71 -7.30 13.64
N THR A 35 8.37 -7.48 14.79
CA THR A 35 9.64 -6.79 15.05
C THR A 35 10.71 -7.31 14.10
N ALA A 36 11.46 -6.41 13.46
CA ALA A 36 12.62 -6.77 12.66
C ALA A 36 13.86 -6.81 13.56
N GLY A 37 14.67 -7.86 13.47
CA GLY A 37 15.93 -7.93 14.20
C GLY A 37 16.44 -9.33 14.45
N ARG A 38 17.66 -9.42 15.00
CA ARG A 38 18.24 -10.69 15.46
C ARG A 38 17.51 -11.16 16.72
N GLY A 39 17.26 -12.46 16.82
CA GLY A 39 16.62 -13.08 17.99
C GLY A 39 15.09 -13.05 17.96
N VAL A 40 14.47 -12.52 16.91
CA VAL A 40 13.03 -12.67 16.66
C VAL A 40 12.79 -13.96 15.87
N ASP A 41 12.04 -14.89 16.44
CA ASP A 41 11.62 -16.10 15.74
C ASP A 41 10.38 -15.80 14.88
N LEU A 42 10.60 -15.52 13.59
CA LEU A 42 9.52 -15.24 12.64
C LEU A 42 8.71 -16.48 12.26
N THR A 43 9.14 -17.68 12.67
CA THR A 43 8.36 -18.92 12.49
C THR A 43 7.32 -19.11 13.59
N ASP A 44 7.45 -18.40 14.71
CA ASP A 44 6.44 -18.35 15.76
C ASP A 44 5.30 -17.40 15.36
N PRO A 45 4.04 -17.89 15.22
CA PRO A 45 2.89 -17.02 14.95
C PRO A 45 2.70 -15.91 15.98
N ALA A 46 3.15 -16.10 17.23
CA ALA A 46 3.07 -15.08 18.28
C ALA A 46 3.98 -13.87 18.03
N ALA A 47 4.98 -13.98 17.15
CA ALA A 47 5.81 -12.85 16.73
C ALA A 47 5.05 -11.87 15.81
N TRP A 48 3.87 -12.25 15.31
CA TRP A 48 3.12 -11.49 14.32
C TRP A 48 1.83 -10.89 14.89
N THR A 49 1.64 -9.60 14.69
CA THR A 49 0.38 -8.89 14.94
C THR A 49 -0.30 -8.58 13.62
N ARG A 50 -1.55 -9.03 13.44
CA ARG A 50 -2.35 -8.77 12.23
C ARG A 50 -3.37 -7.67 12.49
N LEU A 51 -3.59 -6.81 11.50
CA LEU A 51 -4.75 -5.91 11.50
C LEU A 51 -6.04 -6.73 11.49
N ASN A 52 -7.03 -6.25 12.25
CA ASN A 52 -8.37 -6.85 12.32
C ASN A 52 -9.33 -6.31 11.23
N TYR A 53 -8.83 -5.49 10.32
CA TYR A 53 -9.53 -4.98 9.14
C TYR A 53 -8.57 -4.97 7.94
N PRO A 54 -9.10 -4.97 6.70
CA PRO A 54 -8.24 -4.82 5.53
C PRO A 54 -7.66 -3.41 5.46
N ILE A 55 -6.36 -3.32 5.18
CA ILE A 55 -5.69 -2.04 4.94
C ILE A 55 -6.07 -1.44 3.59
N GLN A 56 -6.55 -2.27 2.65
CA GLN A 56 -7.12 -1.83 1.38
C GLN A 56 -8.21 -2.80 0.92
N LYS A 57 -9.33 -2.24 0.44
CA LYS A 57 -10.50 -2.97 -0.05
C LYS A 57 -11.08 -2.23 -1.25
N SER A 58 -12.07 -2.86 -1.89
CA SER A 58 -12.84 -2.24 -2.97
C SER A 58 -13.43 -0.89 -2.57
N GLY A 59 -13.27 0.11 -3.43
CA GLY A 59 -13.71 1.47 -3.16
C GLY A 59 -13.28 2.46 -4.24
N PRO A 60 -13.79 3.70 -4.18
CA PRO A 60 -13.30 4.79 -5.01
C PRO A 60 -11.92 5.25 -4.53
N PHE A 61 -11.02 5.53 -5.46
CA PHE A 61 -9.74 6.18 -5.23
C PHE A 61 -9.54 7.27 -6.30
N ASN A 62 -9.31 8.52 -5.89
CA ASN A 62 -9.29 9.68 -6.79
C ASN A 62 -10.49 9.73 -7.76
N GLY A 63 -11.69 9.41 -7.24
CA GLY A 63 -12.95 9.43 -8.00
C GLY A 63 -13.18 8.24 -8.95
N GLN A 64 -12.28 7.25 -9.00
CA GLN A 64 -12.42 6.06 -9.85
C GLN A 64 -12.54 4.79 -9.01
N TRP A 65 -13.39 3.86 -9.41
CA TRP A 65 -13.55 2.59 -8.71
C TRP A 65 -12.34 1.68 -8.90
N GLN A 66 -11.94 1.03 -7.80
CA GLN A 66 -11.04 -0.11 -7.80
C GLN A 66 -11.70 -1.25 -7.02
N LEU A 67 -11.86 -2.40 -7.67
CA LEU A 67 -12.57 -3.56 -7.14
C LEU A 67 -11.61 -4.74 -7.01
N GLY A 68 -11.57 -5.38 -5.85
CA GLY A 68 -10.76 -6.57 -5.62
C GLY A 68 -9.27 -6.29 -5.55
N THR A 69 -8.85 -5.42 -4.64
CA THR A 69 -7.45 -4.96 -4.52
C THR A 69 -6.58 -5.99 -3.81
N GLY A 70 -5.53 -6.48 -4.47
CA GLY A 70 -4.60 -7.39 -3.81
C GLY A 70 -3.47 -7.93 -4.68
N HIS A 71 -2.93 -9.05 -4.19
CA HIS A 71 -1.63 -9.64 -4.54
C HIS A 71 -0.55 -8.57 -4.68
N GLY A 72 -0.50 -7.70 -3.68
CA GLY A 72 0.36 -6.55 -3.69
C GLY A 72 1.82 -6.89 -3.45
N MET A 73 2.70 -5.99 -3.86
CA MET A 73 4.12 -6.02 -3.60
C MET A 73 4.63 -4.63 -3.21
N TRP A 74 5.69 -4.62 -2.42
CA TRP A 74 6.50 -3.44 -2.19
C TRP A 74 7.54 -3.30 -3.29
N SER A 75 7.75 -2.06 -3.74
CA SER A 75 8.84 -1.65 -4.63
C SER A 75 9.37 -0.31 -4.15
N HIS A 76 10.31 0.28 -4.90
CA HIS A 76 10.80 1.62 -4.66
C HIS A 76 10.81 2.42 -5.97
N ASP A 77 10.68 3.75 -5.87
CA ASP A 77 10.95 4.67 -6.97
C ASP A 77 12.46 4.96 -7.11
N GLU A 78 12.84 5.82 -8.05
CA GLU A 78 14.23 6.21 -8.31
C GLU A 78 14.92 6.91 -7.14
N ASP A 79 14.14 7.48 -6.21
CA ASP A 79 14.58 8.19 -5.01
C ASP A 79 14.50 7.29 -3.75
N ASP A 80 14.32 5.98 -3.93
CA ASP A 80 14.19 4.96 -2.88
C ASP A 80 12.93 5.15 -1.98
N ASN A 81 11.90 5.83 -2.48
CA ASN A 81 10.63 5.93 -1.75
C ASN A 81 9.80 4.66 -1.94
N PRO A 82 9.17 4.12 -0.88
CA PRO A 82 8.33 2.94 -0.99
C PRO A 82 7.13 3.12 -1.92
N LEU A 83 6.96 2.17 -2.82
CA LEU A 83 5.83 2.01 -3.71
C LEU A 83 5.04 0.76 -3.35
N TYR A 84 3.72 0.84 -3.51
CA TYR A 84 2.81 -0.28 -3.43
C TYR A 84 2.25 -0.58 -4.82
N VAL A 85 2.59 -1.77 -5.33
CA VAL A 85 2.15 -2.26 -6.63
C VAL A 85 1.16 -3.39 -6.39
N PHE A 86 -0.01 -3.34 -7.02
CA PHE A 86 -1.07 -4.32 -6.80
C PHE A 86 -1.94 -4.46 -8.03
N HIS A 87 -2.81 -5.46 -8.06
CA HIS A 87 -3.83 -5.55 -9.09
C HIS A 87 -5.23 -5.29 -8.53
N ALA A 88 -6.09 -4.74 -9.38
CA ALA A 88 -7.51 -4.56 -9.12
C ALA A 88 -8.27 -4.54 -10.45
N ARG A 89 -9.59 -4.63 -10.41
CA ARG A 89 -10.45 -4.29 -11.55
C ARG A 89 -10.81 -2.82 -11.46
N ALA A 90 -10.56 -2.05 -12.51
CA ALA A 90 -11.20 -0.75 -12.66
C ALA A 90 -12.70 -0.91 -13.00
N ASP A 91 -13.51 0.12 -12.77
CA ASP A 91 -14.79 0.22 -13.49
C ASP A 91 -14.48 0.41 -14.98
N HIS A 92 -14.50 -0.69 -15.72
CA HIS A 92 -14.13 -0.71 -17.13
C HIS A 92 -15.24 -1.24 -18.02
N ARG A 93 -16.41 -0.58 -18.08
CA ARG A 93 -17.40 -0.66 -19.21
C ARG A 93 -17.57 -2.04 -19.91
N GLY A 94 -17.49 -3.17 -19.19
CA GLY A 94 -17.60 -4.53 -19.75
C GLY A 94 -16.30 -5.27 -20.11
N LEU A 95 -15.12 -4.77 -19.79
CA LEU A 95 -13.88 -5.57 -19.73
C LEU A 95 -13.88 -6.43 -18.45
N SER A 96 -13.07 -7.48 -18.38
CA SER A 96 -13.10 -8.46 -17.28
C SER A 96 -11.73 -8.74 -16.65
N GLY A 97 -10.72 -7.96 -17.05
CA GLY A 97 -9.33 -8.12 -16.63
C GLY A 97 -9.02 -7.49 -15.28
N ARG A 98 -7.84 -7.80 -14.75
CA ARG A 98 -7.25 -7.06 -13.62
C ARG A 98 -6.10 -6.24 -14.19
N ASP A 99 -6.06 -4.97 -13.84
CA ASP A 99 -4.98 -4.06 -14.21
C ASP A 99 -4.01 -3.91 -13.06
N THR A 100 -2.75 -3.63 -13.37
CA THR A 100 -1.73 -3.30 -12.37
C THR A 100 -1.82 -1.81 -12.04
N PHE A 101 -1.83 -1.50 -10.75
CA PHE A 101 -1.77 -0.16 -10.20
C PHE A 101 -0.50 0.00 -9.38
N VAL A 102 0.02 1.22 -9.36
CA VAL A 102 1.18 1.62 -8.56
C VAL A 102 0.79 2.85 -7.76
N ARG A 103 1.18 2.89 -6.48
CA ARG A 103 0.95 4.03 -5.58
C ARG A 103 2.21 4.33 -4.78
N ARG A 104 2.48 5.62 -4.54
CA ARG A 104 3.42 6.04 -3.51
C ARG A 104 2.84 5.69 -2.14
N VAL A 105 3.69 5.25 -1.23
CA VAL A 105 3.26 4.89 0.13
C VAL A 105 3.74 5.97 1.08
N HIS A 106 2.78 6.58 1.75
CA HIS A 106 3.04 7.48 2.87
C HIS A 106 2.90 6.71 4.18
N PHE A 107 3.50 7.21 5.25
CA PHE A 107 3.44 6.58 6.57
C PHE A 107 2.82 7.55 7.57
N ALA A 108 1.86 7.05 8.35
CA ALA A 108 1.25 7.80 9.43
C ALA A 108 2.25 7.98 10.60
N ALA A 109 1.89 8.85 11.56
CA ALA A 109 2.76 9.18 12.70
C ALA A 109 3.09 7.96 13.60
N ASP A 110 2.27 6.90 13.55
CA ASP A 110 2.49 5.63 14.23
C ASP A 110 3.33 4.62 13.42
N GLY A 111 3.81 5.04 12.25
CA GLY A 111 4.62 4.24 11.33
C GLY A 111 3.82 3.27 10.46
N MET A 112 2.48 3.28 10.49
CA MET A 112 1.65 2.46 9.60
C MET A 112 1.64 3.00 8.16
N PRO A 113 1.68 2.14 7.14
CA PRO A 113 1.56 2.59 5.76
C PRO A 113 0.11 3.04 5.47
N VAL A 114 -0.02 4.10 4.69
CA VAL A 114 -1.30 4.67 4.24
C VAL A 114 -1.46 4.32 2.76
N PHE A 115 -2.49 3.54 2.43
CA PHE A 115 -2.72 3.02 1.08
C PHE A 115 -3.76 3.81 0.29
N ASP A 116 -4.54 4.66 0.96
CA ASP A 116 -5.67 5.41 0.41
C ASP A 116 -5.46 6.92 0.41
N MET A 117 -4.23 7.40 0.66
CA MET A 117 -3.90 8.82 0.50
C MET A 117 -4.16 9.25 -0.95
N THR A 118 -5.11 10.17 -1.11
CA THR A 118 -5.50 10.71 -2.41
C THR A 118 -4.49 11.75 -2.90
N ALA A 119 -4.50 12.06 -4.19
CA ALA A 119 -3.59 13.05 -4.76
C ALA A 119 -3.73 14.44 -4.10
N ASP A 120 -4.94 14.79 -3.65
CA ASP A 120 -5.19 16.02 -2.92
C ASP A 120 -4.64 15.98 -1.49
N GLU A 121 -4.51 14.81 -0.87
CA GLU A 121 -4.00 14.66 0.50
C GLU A 121 -2.48 14.57 0.56
N GLU A 122 -1.80 14.20 -0.53
CA GLU A 122 -0.33 14.01 -0.56
C GLU A 122 0.44 15.28 -0.16
N VAL A 123 -0.07 16.46 -0.52
CA VAL A 123 0.57 17.75 -0.21
C VAL A 123 -0.39 18.66 0.52
N ALA A 124 0.00 19.04 1.75
CA ALA A 124 -0.74 20.00 2.56
C ALA A 124 -1.02 21.29 1.76
N PRO A 125 -2.24 21.86 1.80
CA PRO A 125 -2.61 23.03 1.00
C PRO A 125 -1.61 24.20 1.07
N SER A 126 -1.03 24.45 2.24
CA SER A 126 -0.02 25.49 2.47
C SER A 126 1.32 25.24 1.78
N LEU A 127 1.60 24.00 1.37
CA LEU A 127 2.85 23.57 0.74
C LEU A 127 2.70 23.33 -0.78
N ARG A 128 1.51 23.54 -1.35
CA ARG A 128 1.26 23.31 -2.78
C ARG A 128 1.87 24.37 -3.70
N ALA A 129 2.21 25.55 -3.15
CA ALA A 129 2.82 26.63 -3.91
C ALA A 129 4.32 26.71 -3.63
N VAL A 130 5.13 26.65 -4.69
CA VAL A 130 6.60 26.78 -4.61
C VAL A 130 7.01 27.99 -5.45
N THR A 131 7.92 28.82 -4.93
CA THR A 131 8.54 29.94 -5.66
C THR A 131 10.03 29.64 -5.83
N VAL A 132 10.54 29.78 -7.06
CA VAL A 132 11.97 29.61 -7.35
C VAL A 132 12.53 30.88 -8.00
N ALA A 133 13.71 31.32 -7.56
CA ALA A 133 14.44 32.41 -8.19
C ALA A 133 15.50 31.84 -9.14
N VAL A 134 15.37 32.12 -10.44
CA VAL A 134 16.33 31.67 -11.46
C VAL A 134 17.26 32.82 -11.83
N VAL A 135 18.56 32.61 -11.66
CA VAL A 135 19.59 33.55 -12.10
C VAL A 135 20.30 32.95 -13.31
N VAL A 136 20.17 33.59 -14.47
CA VAL A 136 20.89 33.23 -15.70
C VAL A 136 22.16 34.06 -15.77
N ARG A 137 23.30 33.43 -16.07
CA ARG A 137 24.59 34.09 -16.30
C ARG A 137 24.95 34.09 -17.76
#